data_AF-A0AA41TY16-F1
#
_entry.id   AF-A0AA41TY16-F1
#
_cell.length_a   1.000
_cell.length_b   1.000
_cell.length_c   1.000
_cell.angle_alpha   90.00
_cell.angle_beta   90.00
_cell.angle_gamma   90.00
#
_symmetry.space_group_name_H-M   'P 1'
#
loop_
_entity.id
_entity.type
_entity.pdbx_description
1 polymer ?
#
loop_
_entity_poly.entity_id
_entity_poly.type
_entity_poly.pdbx_seq_one_letter_code
_entity_poly.pdbx_strand_id
1 'polypeptide(L)'
;MTDEGGEALLAECADVEGLFAPDDPVADWVWLAGCTTRDLWDALLAEGREVSIWLAARDEAGQDIGGDGFDHAVVCEVVPSPEHPGCVDVGLQYRIDLWQARPELPSAAAAVSVEVLSGLATDSGPGREWRSSGDCRGVQYRVDGPWFPVHPLTLVGCTPQGRLADALAAFAERLARDGAHDPEEASREMEFGPVMLRVFDDAGLGVEDIPLGLDIAEVRPSVRFRGRVDLVVTAPAGFRPPPAARPVWELWRNGPPNEPGLWERLDTPGRRAWLHCAVVRGRAYGIGTVDDPPGAVYDLDGRQVTDEAGMYCALGEAVNGPGGYFGQDPQGLHECCSRDFGARSPFTIVWNDAEVARTHGSSPGDAWFTDTVALLREEGVEVVLR
;
A
#
# COMPACT_ATOMS: atom_id res chain seq x y z
N MET A 1 -24.90 -10.39 -21.09
CA MET A 1 -24.62 -9.17 -21.89
C MET A 1 -25.38 -8.03 -21.25
N THR A 2 -24.73 -7.42 -20.28
CA THR A 2 -25.13 -6.20 -19.59
C THR A 2 -23.87 -5.35 -19.56
N ASP A 3 -24.03 -4.13 -20.01
CA ASP A 3 -23.04 -3.07 -20.14
C ASP A 3 -22.62 -2.61 -18.73
N GLU A 4 -21.49 -3.12 -18.25
CA GLU A 4 -20.78 -2.63 -17.05
C GLU A 4 -19.52 -1.91 -17.56
N GLY A 5 -19.31 -0.67 -17.11
CA GLY A 5 -18.39 0.32 -17.70
C GLY A 5 -17.03 -0.25 -18.12
N GLY A 6 -16.82 -0.35 -19.43
CA GLY A 6 -15.62 -0.94 -20.01
C GLY A 6 -14.38 -0.10 -19.76
N GLU A 7 -13.34 -0.74 -19.24
CA GLU A 7 -11.99 -0.18 -19.19
C GLU A 7 -11.51 0.15 -20.61
N ALA A 8 -11.03 1.38 -20.82
CA ALA A 8 -10.56 1.84 -22.12
C ALA A 8 -9.04 2.02 -22.10
N LEU A 9 -8.33 1.31 -22.98
CA LEU A 9 -6.89 1.46 -23.17
C LEU A 9 -6.57 2.88 -23.67
N LEU A 10 -5.74 3.59 -22.91
CA LEU A 10 -5.32 4.97 -23.23
C LEU A 10 -4.04 5.02 -24.05
N ALA A 11 -3.05 4.21 -23.69
CA ALA A 11 -1.79 4.13 -24.39
C ALA A 11 -1.08 2.81 -24.09
N GLU A 12 -0.26 2.37 -25.03
CA GLU A 12 0.77 1.35 -24.79
C GLU A 12 2.13 2.04 -24.75
N CYS A 13 2.78 2.02 -23.59
CA CYS A 13 4.08 2.64 -23.36
C CYS A 13 5.16 1.56 -23.21
N ALA A 14 6.38 1.88 -23.65
CA ALA A 14 7.49 0.93 -23.64
C ALA A 14 8.23 0.90 -22.31
N ASP A 15 8.20 2.00 -21.55
CA ASP A 15 8.87 2.12 -20.25
C ASP A 15 8.26 3.27 -19.44
N VAL A 16 8.64 3.38 -18.17
CA VAL A 16 8.28 4.49 -17.28
C VAL A 16 9.48 4.93 -16.44
N GLU A 17 9.90 6.18 -16.61
CA GLU A 17 10.99 6.80 -15.86
C GLU A 17 10.45 7.56 -14.64
N GLY A 18 11.18 7.48 -13.52
CA GLY A 18 10.82 8.15 -12.27
C GLY A 18 9.87 7.37 -11.36
N LEU A 19 9.41 6.19 -11.79
CA LEU A 19 8.42 5.39 -11.05
C LEU A 19 8.93 4.96 -9.66
N PHE A 20 10.18 4.51 -9.58
CA PHE A 20 10.80 4.05 -8.33
C PHE A 20 11.68 5.12 -7.68
N ALA A 21 11.56 6.38 -8.10
CA ALA A 21 12.28 7.44 -7.40
C ALA A 21 11.73 7.51 -5.97
N PRO A 22 12.60 7.67 -4.95
CA PRO A 22 12.12 7.82 -3.58
C PRO A 22 11.11 8.96 -3.56
N ASP A 23 9.97 8.73 -2.92
CA ASP A 23 9.09 9.83 -2.53
C ASP A 23 9.90 10.70 -1.58
N ASP A 24 10.03 11.99 -1.90
CA ASP A 24 10.39 12.94 -0.86
C ASP A 24 9.22 12.87 0.13
N PRO A 25 9.43 12.43 1.39
CA PRO A 25 8.33 12.23 2.30
C PRO A 25 7.58 13.55 2.43
N VAL A 26 6.32 13.55 2.02
CA VAL A 26 5.38 14.60 2.41
C VAL A 26 5.08 14.32 3.86
N ALA A 27 5.96 14.85 4.69
CA ALA A 27 5.71 15.04 6.06
C ALA A 27 4.56 16.05 6.20
N ASP A 28 3.32 15.58 6.17
CA ASP A 28 2.20 16.42 6.58
C ASP A 28 2.08 16.36 8.10
N TRP A 29 1.63 17.48 8.69
CA TRP A 29 1.63 17.63 10.14
C TRP A 29 0.22 17.67 10.69
N VAL A 30 0.00 16.88 11.73
CA VAL A 30 -1.20 16.97 12.57
C VAL A 30 -0.80 17.31 13.99
N TRP A 31 -1.44 18.34 14.55
CA TRP A 31 -1.27 18.78 15.91
C TRP A 31 -2.47 18.35 16.73
N LEU A 32 -2.22 17.56 17.78
CA LEU A 32 -3.23 17.19 18.76
C LEU A 32 -3.13 18.14 19.95
N ALA A 33 -4.21 18.84 20.26
CA ALA A 33 -4.23 19.83 21.33
C ALA A 33 -4.80 19.24 22.63
N GLY A 34 -4.21 19.58 23.77
CA GLY A 34 -4.77 19.27 25.08
C GLY A 34 -4.85 17.77 25.42
N CYS A 35 -3.86 17.00 25.01
CA CYS A 35 -3.78 15.57 25.26
C CYS A 35 -3.47 15.25 26.73
N THR A 36 -4.17 14.26 27.29
CA THR A 36 -4.11 13.91 28.71
C THR A 36 -2.99 12.93 29.07
N THR A 37 -2.58 12.05 28.15
CA THR A 37 -1.61 10.97 28.41
C THR A 37 -0.17 11.36 28.06
N ARG A 38 0.43 12.27 28.82
CA ARG A 38 1.80 12.74 28.56
C ARG A 38 2.85 11.63 28.50
N ASP A 39 2.79 10.67 29.43
CA ASP A 39 3.83 9.62 29.53
C ASP A 39 3.93 8.76 28.25
N LEU A 40 2.79 8.53 27.58
CA LEU A 40 2.76 7.82 26.29
C LEU A 40 3.47 8.65 25.21
N TRP A 41 3.11 9.92 25.09
CA TRP A 41 3.68 10.80 24.07
C TRP A 41 5.18 11.00 24.27
N ASP A 42 5.62 11.15 25.51
CA ASP A 42 7.04 11.24 25.86
C ASP A 42 7.79 9.92 25.51
N ALA A 43 7.15 8.75 25.69
CA ALA A 43 7.72 7.47 25.28
C ALA A 43 7.84 7.33 23.76
N LEU A 44 6.77 7.64 23.01
CA LEU A 44 6.77 7.59 21.54
C LEU A 44 7.77 8.59 20.93
N LEU A 45 7.88 9.79 21.51
CA LEU A 45 8.88 10.79 21.12
C LEU A 45 10.31 10.27 21.37
N ALA A 46 10.55 9.60 22.50
CA ALA A 46 11.86 9.05 22.84
C ALA A 46 12.25 7.87 21.95
N GLU A 47 11.29 7.05 21.53
CA GLU A 47 11.53 5.94 20.61
C GLU A 47 11.78 6.42 19.17
N GLY A 48 11.12 7.50 18.74
CA GLY A 48 11.30 8.10 17.41
C GLY A 48 10.95 7.14 16.26
N ARG A 49 10.14 6.12 16.54
CA ARG A 49 9.70 5.12 15.56
C ARG A 49 8.36 5.50 14.93
N GLU A 50 8.12 4.94 13.76
CA GLU A 50 6.81 4.98 13.13
C GLU A 50 5.78 4.14 13.93
N VAL A 51 4.57 4.67 14.03
CA VAL A 51 3.39 4.06 14.64
C VAL A 51 2.15 4.31 13.79
N SER A 52 1.13 3.47 13.93
CA SER A 52 -0.20 3.76 13.41
C SER A 52 -1.07 4.35 14.51
N ILE A 53 -1.74 5.45 14.20
CA ILE A 53 -2.59 6.20 15.13
C ILE A 53 -4.00 6.25 14.57
N TRP A 54 -5.00 5.89 15.36
CA TRP A 54 -6.41 6.11 15.04
C TRP A 54 -6.94 7.25 15.89
N LEU A 55 -7.55 8.23 15.24
CA LEU A 55 -8.22 9.34 15.88
C LEU A 55 -9.72 9.12 15.78
N ALA A 56 -10.40 8.85 16.89
CA ALA A 56 -11.86 8.79 16.93
C ALA A 56 -12.43 10.14 17.39
N ALA A 57 -13.25 10.76 16.54
CA ALA A 57 -13.93 12.02 16.82
C ALA A 57 -15.22 11.80 17.61
N ARG A 58 -15.42 12.62 18.64
CA ARG A 58 -16.61 12.63 19.49
C ARG A 58 -17.30 13.99 19.45
N ASP A 59 -18.63 13.99 19.48
CA ASP A 59 -19.43 15.22 19.63
C ASP A 59 -19.44 15.74 21.09
N GLU A 60 -20.14 16.84 21.35
CA GLU A 60 -20.27 17.42 22.71
C GLU A 60 -20.97 16.49 23.71
N ALA A 61 -21.76 15.52 23.23
CA ALA A 61 -22.40 14.51 24.06
C ALA A 61 -21.50 13.29 24.35
N GLY A 62 -20.30 13.25 23.76
CA GLY A 62 -19.34 12.16 23.88
C GLY A 62 -19.61 10.98 22.94
N GLN A 63 -20.53 11.12 21.99
CA GLN A 63 -20.86 10.08 21.02
C GLN A 63 -19.83 10.05 19.89
N ASP A 64 -19.41 8.85 19.48
CA ASP A 64 -18.53 8.66 18.32
C ASP A 64 -19.25 9.07 17.04
N ILE A 65 -18.66 10.01 16.31
CA ILE A 65 -19.21 10.58 15.07
C ILE A 65 -18.33 10.28 13.84
N GLY A 66 -17.25 9.53 14.03
CA GLY A 66 -16.33 9.12 12.98
C GLY A 66 -14.91 9.02 13.51
N GLY A 67 -13.98 8.73 12.62
CA GLY A 67 -12.56 8.68 12.95
C GLY A 67 -11.75 8.38 11.71
N ASP A 68 -10.45 8.58 11.81
CA ASP A 68 -9.53 8.27 10.72
C ASP A 68 -8.17 7.79 11.23
N GLY A 69 -7.49 7.04 10.37
CA GLY A 69 -6.19 6.44 10.62
C GLY A 69 -5.06 7.27 10.06
N PHE A 70 -3.94 7.26 10.77
CA PHE A 70 -2.66 7.85 10.37
C PHE A 70 -1.62 6.74 10.45
N ASP A 71 -1.26 6.19 9.29
CA ASP A 71 -0.17 5.23 9.20
C ASP A 71 1.18 5.96 9.10
N HIS A 72 2.25 5.27 9.52
CA HIS A 72 3.61 5.82 9.50
C HIS A 72 3.75 7.16 10.26
N ALA A 73 2.95 7.35 11.30
CA ALA A 73 3.03 8.54 12.13
C ALA A 73 4.25 8.49 13.05
N VAL A 74 4.98 9.59 13.15
CA VAL A 74 6.10 9.78 14.07
C VAL A 74 5.77 10.94 14.99
N VAL A 75 5.92 10.73 16.29
CA VAL A 75 5.83 11.81 17.28
C VAL A 75 7.09 12.65 17.18
N CYS A 76 6.95 13.89 16.72
CA CYS A 76 8.08 14.80 16.54
C CYS A 76 8.21 15.81 17.67
N GLU A 77 7.10 16.16 18.33
CA GLU A 77 7.10 17.17 19.37
C GLU A 77 6.02 16.90 20.43
N VAL A 78 6.36 17.12 21.70
CA VAL A 78 5.44 17.07 22.84
C VAL A 78 5.72 18.28 23.72
N VAL A 79 4.78 19.20 23.81
CA VAL A 79 4.94 20.48 24.53
C VAL A 79 3.80 20.71 25.52
N PRO A 80 4.01 21.39 26.65
CA PRO A 80 2.92 21.78 27.54
C PRO A 80 1.88 22.61 26.79
N SER A 81 0.59 22.23 26.92
CA SER A 81 -0.49 22.95 26.24
C SER A 81 -0.67 24.35 26.85
N PRO A 82 -0.63 25.43 26.05
CA PRO A 82 -0.86 26.78 26.54
C PRO A 82 -2.34 27.01 26.88
N GLU A 83 -3.25 26.28 26.24
CA GLU A 83 -4.71 26.43 26.40
C GLU A 83 -5.29 25.50 27.47
N HIS A 84 -4.60 24.38 27.77
CA HIS A 84 -5.10 23.35 28.67
C HIS A 84 -4.09 23.00 29.78
N PRO A 85 -4.18 23.64 30.96
CA PRO A 85 -3.27 23.38 32.08
C PRO A 85 -3.25 21.90 32.48
N GLY A 86 -2.05 21.32 32.56
CA GLY A 86 -1.85 19.91 32.90
C GLY A 86 -1.92 18.94 31.71
N CYS A 87 -2.19 19.44 30.50
CA CYS A 87 -2.18 18.66 29.26
C CYS A 87 -0.95 19.01 28.40
N VAL A 88 -0.73 18.23 27.33
CA VAL A 88 0.31 18.48 26.32
C VAL A 88 -0.31 18.64 24.94
N ASP A 89 0.30 19.46 24.09
CA ASP A 89 0.05 19.47 22.66
C ASP A 89 1.13 18.62 21.97
N VAL A 90 0.72 17.84 20.96
CA VAL A 90 1.55 16.84 20.31
C VAL A 90 1.61 17.10 18.82
N GLY A 91 2.81 17.26 18.30
CA GLY A 91 3.09 17.38 16.87
C GLY A 91 3.44 16.01 16.28
N LEU A 92 2.60 15.54 15.36
CA LEU A 92 2.79 14.30 14.62
C LEU A 92 3.12 14.62 13.17
N GLN A 93 4.13 13.94 12.64
CA GLN A 93 4.40 13.85 11.22
C GLN A 93 3.88 12.51 10.73
N TYR A 94 3.09 12.48 9.67
CA TYR A 94 2.56 11.23 9.12
C TYR A 94 2.77 11.17 7.62
N ARG A 95 2.66 9.96 7.05
CA ARG A 95 2.68 9.74 5.60
C ARG A 95 1.29 9.34 5.15
N ILE A 96 0.90 9.79 3.96
CA ILE A 96 -0.33 9.35 3.33
C ILE A 96 0.03 8.15 2.44
N ASP A 97 -0.44 6.96 2.81
CA ASP A 97 -0.27 5.76 2.02
C ASP A 97 -1.42 5.55 1.01
N LEU A 98 -1.15 4.68 0.03
CA LEU A 98 -1.85 4.35 -1.23
C LEU A 98 -3.39 4.23 -1.24
N TRP A 99 -4.05 4.25 -0.10
CA TRP A 99 -5.48 3.96 0.02
C TRP A 99 -6.22 4.85 1.02
N GLN A 100 -5.53 5.82 1.64
CA GLN A 100 -6.15 6.77 2.56
C GLN A 100 -6.47 8.07 1.83
N ALA A 101 -7.76 8.43 1.82
CA ALA A 101 -8.14 9.82 1.63
C ALA A 101 -7.56 10.64 2.79
N ARG A 102 -7.50 11.97 2.64
CA ARG A 102 -7.15 12.88 3.74
C ARG A 102 -7.85 12.41 5.01
N PRO A 103 -7.13 12.20 6.11
CA PRO A 103 -7.74 12.06 7.41
C PRO A 103 -8.60 13.30 7.72
N GLU A 104 -9.92 13.20 7.52
CA GLU A 104 -10.86 14.28 7.76
C GLU A 104 -11.73 13.91 8.94
N LEU A 105 -11.30 14.35 10.12
CA LEU A 105 -12.18 14.30 11.27
C LEU A 105 -13.39 15.22 11.04
N PRO A 106 -14.60 14.79 11.40
CA PRO A 106 -15.80 15.60 11.29
C PRO A 106 -15.59 16.99 11.92
N SER A 107 -15.92 18.07 11.20
CA SER A 107 -15.76 19.45 11.71
C SER A 107 -16.58 19.75 12.97
N ALA A 108 -17.52 18.87 13.31
CA ALA A 108 -18.36 18.93 14.51
C ALA A 108 -17.73 18.23 15.73
N ALA A 109 -16.50 17.70 15.62
CA ALA A 109 -15.82 17.04 16.73
C ALA A 109 -15.51 18.03 17.86
N ALA A 110 -15.99 17.74 19.06
CA ALA A 110 -15.72 18.49 20.28
C ALA A 110 -14.51 17.92 21.06
N ALA A 111 -14.18 16.65 20.82
CA ALA A 111 -13.01 15.97 21.38
C ALA A 111 -12.56 14.84 20.45
N VAL A 112 -11.33 14.37 20.65
CA VAL A 112 -10.75 13.26 19.89
C VAL A 112 -10.11 12.28 20.86
N SER A 113 -10.57 11.03 20.87
CA SER A 113 -9.86 9.95 21.55
C SER A 113 -8.81 9.37 20.62
N VAL A 114 -7.61 9.20 21.16
CA VAL A 114 -6.46 8.66 20.45
C VAL A 114 -6.31 7.20 20.82
N GLU A 115 -6.27 6.35 19.81
CA GLU A 115 -5.88 4.96 19.94
C GLU A 115 -4.57 4.79 19.19
N VAL A 116 -3.55 4.31 19.90
CA VAL A 116 -2.25 4.04 19.28
C VAL A 116 -2.14 2.54 19.13
N LEU A 117 -1.79 2.14 17.92
CA LEU A 117 -1.36 0.79 17.67
C LEU A 117 0.16 0.74 17.71
N SER A 118 0.71 0.37 18.86
CA SER A 118 2.14 0.14 19.02
C SER A 118 2.51 -1.27 18.54
N GLY A 119 2.40 -1.50 17.23
CA GLY A 119 2.97 -2.62 16.49
C GLY A 119 3.64 -2.06 15.24
N LEU A 120 4.78 -2.61 14.80
CA LEU A 120 5.42 -2.19 13.56
C LEU A 120 4.59 -2.70 12.38
N ALA A 121 3.43 -2.12 12.09
CA ALA A 121 2.58 -2.70 11.06
C ALA A 121 1.80 -1.63 10.28
N THR A 122 2.32 -1.39 9.08
CA THR A 122 1.89 -0.50 8.00
C THR A 122 0.64 -1.03 7.26
N ASP A 123 -0.39 -1.52 7.96
CA ASP A 123 -1.60 -2.03 7.28
C ASP A 123 -2.84 -2.06 8.18
N SER A 124 -4.03 -2.03 7.59
CA SER A 124 -5.33 -1.91 8.28
C SER A 124 -6.09 -3.25 8.31
N GLY A 125 -5.54 -4.25 9.01
CA GLY A 125 -6.13 -5.61 9.10
C GLY A 125 -7.00 -5.88 10.35
N PRO A 126 -8.05 -6.73 10.26
CA PRO A 126 -8.91 -7.10 11.39
C PRO A 126 -8.19 -8.10 12.31
N GLY A 127 -7.97 -7.70 13.57
CA GLY A 127 -7.20 -8.47 14.56
C GLY A 127 -6.35 -7.60 15.50
N ARG A 128 -6.24 -6.30 15.21
CA ARG A 128 -5.47 -5.32 15.97
C ARG A 128 -6.18 -4.93 17.26
N GLU A 129 -5.56 -5.19 18.41
CA GLU A 129 -6.01 -4.62 19.68
C GLU A 129 -5.50 -3.18 19.78
N TRP A 130 -6.30 -2.25 19.26
CA TRP A 130 -6.11 -0.82 19.48
C TRP A 130 -6.10 -0.53 20.97
N ARG A 131 -5.03 0.11 21.44
CA ARG A 131 -4.93 0.51 22.84
C ARG A 131 -5.37 1.96 22.94
N SER A 132 -6.49 2.16 23.63
CA SER A 132 -6.91 3.51 24.04
C SER A 132 -5.74 4.15 24.79
N SER A 133 -5.27 5.24 24.19
CA SER A 133 -3.96 5.83 24.46
C SER A 133 -4.09 7.22 25.07
N GLY A 134 -5.26 7.84 24.98
CA GLY A 134 -5.59 9.08 25.67
C GLY A 134 -6.70 9.84 24.98
N ASP A 135 -7.06 10.97 25.59
CA ASP A 135 -8.00 11.93 25.00
C ASP A 135 -7.26 13.23 24.71
N CYS A 136 -7.56 13.82 23.55
CA CYS A 136 -7.14 15.15 23.15
C CYS A 136 -8.39 16.03 22.91
N ARG A 137 -8.25 17.34 23.12
CA ARG A 137 -9.36 18.30 23.04
C ARG A 137 -9.55 18.91 21.66
N GLY A 138 -8.58 18.73 20.76
CA GLY A 138 -8.69 19.24 19.41
C GLY A 138 -7.63 18.66 18.50
N VAL A 139 -7.87 18.81 17.20
CA VAL A 139 -6.95 18.42 16.14
C VAL A 139 -6.81 19.59 15.18
N GLN A 140 -5.57 19.95 14.87
CA GLN A 140 -5.24 21.00 13.92
C GLN A 140 -4.33 20.42 12.85
N TYR A 141 -4.80 20.44 11.61
CA TYR A 141 -4.00 20.06 10.45
C TYR A 141 -3.19 21.27 9.99
N ARG A 142 -1.87 21.15 9.91
CA ARG A 142 -1.02 22.17 9.30
C ARG A 142 -0.66 21.73 7.90
N VAL A 143 -1.39 22.27 6.92
CA VAL A 143 -1.12 22.05 5.50
C VAL A 143 -0.12 23.11 5.03
N ASP A 144 1.16 22.75 4.94
CA ASP A 144 2.17 23.59 4.29
C ASP A 144 2.36 23.12 2.82
N GLY A 145 1.55 23.64 1.88
CA GLY A 145 1.73 23.44 0.43
C GLY A 145 0.57 22.75 -0.32
N PRO A 146 0.63 22.64 -1.66
CA PRO A 146 -0.35 21.90 -2.45
C PRO A 146 -0.33 20.40 -2.09
N TRP A 147 -1.52 19.81 -2.07
CA TRP A 147 -1.94 18.60 -1.35
C TRP A 147 -1.26 17.27 -1.73
N PHE A 148 -0.39 17.26 -2.73
CA PHE A 148 0.54 16.19 -3.04
C PHE A 148 1.74 16.86 -3.73
N PRO A 149 3.01 16.57 -3.42
CA PRO A 149 4.06 16.82 -4.36
C PRO A 149 3.73 15.96 -5.57
N VAL A 150 3.36 16.63 -6.64
CA VAL A 150 3.21 15.98 -7.92
C VAL A 150 4.60 15.61 -8.38
N HIS A 151 4.85 14.31 -8.47
CA HIS A 151 6.11 13.83 -9.00
C HIS A 151 5.96 13.62 -10.49
N PRO A 152 6.79 14.26 -11.33
CA PRO A 152 6.76 14.02 -12.75
C PRO A 152 7.25 12.59 -13.02
N LEU A 153 6.41 11.80 -13.66
CA LEU A 153 6.72 10.51 -14.23
C LEU A 153 6.79 10.67 -15.74
N THR A 154 7.73 10.01 -16.41
CA THR A 154 7.77 10.00 -17.88
C THR A 154 7.38 8.63 -18.38
N LEU A 155 6.20 8.53 -18.99
CA LEU A 155 5.82 7.36 -19.77
C LEU A 155 6.54 7.44 -21.12
N VAL A 156 7.43 6.49 -21.37
CA VAL A 156 8.36 6.53 -22.52
C VAL A 156 7.83 5.68 -23.66
N GLY A 157 7.91 6.19 -24.88
CA GLY A 157 7.59 5.42 -26.09
C GLY A 157 6.15 4.96 -26.15
N CYS A 158 5.22 5.85 -25.80
CA CYS A 158 3.79 5.62 -25.82
C CYS A 158 3.21 5.67 -27.24
N THR A 159 2.25 4.78 -27.48
CA THR A 159 1.31 4.85 -28.62
C THR A 159 -0.07 5.21 -28.06
N PRO A 160 -0.46 6.50 -28.07
CA PRO A 160 -1.77 6.93 -27.61
C PRO A 160 -2.91 6.30 -28.42
N GLN A 161 -4.01 5.98 -27.76
CA GLN A 161 -5.19 5.35 -28.35
C GLN A 161 -6.48 6.00 -27.83
N GLY A 162 -7.57 5.80 -28.57
CA GLY A 162 -8.91 6.24 -28.21
C GLY A 162 -8.96 7.69 -27.72
N ARG A 163 -9.61 7.90 -26.57
CA ARG A 163 -9.80 9.23 -25.98
C ARG A 163 -8.51 10.01 -25.73
N LEU A 164 -7.39 9.34 -25.46
CA LEU A 164 -6.12 10.02 -25.28
C LEU A 164 -5.57 10.51 -26.62
N ALA A 165 -5.62 9.68 -27.67
CA ALA A 165 -5.21 10.11 -29.01
C ALA A 165 -6.05 11.30 -29.51
N ASP A 166 -7.36 11.27 -29.28
CA ASP A 166 -8.28 12.33 -29.66
C ASP A 166 -7.96 13.64 -28.91
N ALA A 167 -7.74 13.56 -27.60
CA ALA A 167 -7.37 14.71 -26.77
C ALA A 167 -6.03 15.33 -27.21
N LEU A 168 -5.03 14.51 -27.49
CA LEU A 168 -3.72 14.98 -27.97
C LEU A 168 -3.81 15.64 -29.35
N ALA A 169 -4.63 15.10 -30.25
CA ALA A 169 -4.86 15.70 -31.57
C ALA A 169 -5.56 17.06 -31.44
N ALA A 170 -6.61 17.14 -30.62
CA ALA A 170 -7.32 18.39 -30.36
C ALA A 170 -6.40 19.46 -29.72
N PHE A 171 -5.54 19.05 -28.78
CA PHE A 171 -4.54 19.93 -28.18
C PHE A 171 -3.55 20.46 -29.21
N ALA A 172 -3.00 19.59 -30.07
CA ALA A 172 -2.06 19.99 -31.12
C ALA A 172 -2.68 20.97 -32.13
N GLU A 173 -3.92 20.72 -32.57
CA GLU A 173 -4.65 21.63 -33.45
C GLU A 173 -4.86 23.01 -32.81
N ARG A 174 -5.19 23.05 -31.52
CA ARG A 174 -5.46 24.29 -30.79
C ARG A 174 -4.19 25.09 -30.54
N LEU A 175 -3.09 24.43 -30.19
CA LEU A 175 -1.76 25.05 -30.06
C LEU A 175 -1.31 25.71 -31.37
N ALA A 176 -1.65 25.08 -32.51
CA ALA A 176 -1.39 25.64 -33.83
C ALA A 176 -2.29 26.84 -34.19
N ARG A 177 -3.50 26.94 -33.62
CA ARG A 177 -4.43 28.06 -33.83
C ARG A 177 -4.15 29.26 -32.92
N ASP A 178 -4.00 29.01 -31.62
CA ASP A 178 -4.13 30.03 -30.56
C ASP A 178 -2.79 30.36 -29.87
N GLY A 179 -1.71 29.61 -30.16
CA GLY A 179 -0.40 29.77 -29.52
C GLY A 179 -0.26 29.04 -28.18
N ALA A 180 0.77 29.38 -27.40
CA ALA A 180 1.02 28.75 -26.10
C ALA A 180 -0.11 29.08 -25.10
N HIS A 181 -0.75 28.05 -24.56
CA HIS A 181 -1.83 28.16 -23.59
C HIS A 181 -1.31 28.09 -22.15
N ASP A 182 -2.13 28.51 -21.20
CA ASP A 182 -1.91 28.24 -19.78
C ASP A 182 -1.92 26.71 -19.56
N PRO A 183 -0.82 26.10 -19.08
CA PRO A 183 -0.75 24.67 -18.80
C PRO A 183 -1.87 24.17 -17.88
N GLU A 184 -2.32 25.01 -16.95
CA GLU A 184 -3.35 24.64 -15.97
C GLU A 184 -4.75 24.51 -16.61
N GLU A 185 -5.04 25.31 -17.64
CA GLU A 185 -6.31 25.28 -18.37
C GLU A 185 -6.35 24.11 -19.37
N ALA A 186 -5.22 23.79 -20.00
CA ALA A 186 -5.08 22.63 -20.89
C ALA A 186 -5.20 21.28 -20.14
N SER A 187 -4.65 21.21 -18.92
CA SER A 187 -4.72 20.03 -18.04
C SER A 187 -6.17 19.72 -17.62
N ARG A 188 -6.95 20.73 -17.20
CA ARG A 188 -8.36 20.58 -16.80
C ARG A 188 -9.28 20.06 -17.92
N GLU A 189 -8.96 20.33 -19.18
CA GLU A 189 -9.74 19.81 -20.33
C GLU A 189 -9.46 18.33 -20.62
N MET A 190 -8.36 17.77 -20.08
CA MET A 190 -7.90 16.39 -20.28
C MET A 190 -8.20 15.48 -19.08
N GLU A 191 -9.37 15.61 -18.45
CA GLU A 191 -9.77 14.75 -17.33
C GLU A 191 -10.12 13.33 -17.80
N PHE A 192 -9.22 12.38 -17.55
CA PHE A 192 -9.40 10.96 -17.91
C PHE A 192 -10.10 10.10 -16.84
N GLY A 193 -10.66 10.70 -15.79
CA GLY A 193 -11.17 9.94 -14.64
C GLY A 193 -10.05 9.09 -14.00
N PRO A 194 -10.38 8.03 -13.22
CA PRO A 194 -9.35 7.14 -12.68
C PRO A 194 -8.63 6.40 -13.81
N VAL A 195 -7.31 6.48 -13.83
CA VAL A 195 -6.44 5.77 -14.79
C VAL A 195 -5.59 4.76 -14.01
N MET A 196 -5.32 3.61 -14.62
CA MET A 196 -4.43 2.59 -14.05
C MET A 196 -3.24 2.40 -15.00
N LEU A 197 -2.02 2.46 -14.48
CA LEU A 197 -0.82 1.97 -15.13
C LEU A 197 -0.72 0.46 -14.87
N ARG A 198 -0.92 -0.34 -15.93
CA ARG A 198 -0.74 -1.80 -15.87
C ARG A 198 0.62 -2.18 -16.38
N VAL A 199 1.32 -3.01 -15.61
CA VAL A 199 2.65 -3.51 -15.92
C VAL A 199 2.52 -4.95 -16.34
N PHE A 200 3.12 -5.29 -17.47
CA PHE A 200 3.10 -6.65 -18.01
C PHE A 200 4.53 -7.21 -18.06
N ASP A 201 4.64 -8.52 -17.88
CA ASP A 201 5.86 -9.27 -18.18
C ASP A 201 6.03 -9.45 -19.71
N ASP A 202 7.17 -10.03 -20.12
CA ASP A 202 7.48 -10.30 -21.52
C ASP A 202 6.50 -11.31 -22.18
N ALA A 203 5.72 -12.05 -21.38
CA ALA A 203 4.67 -12.97 -21.83
C ALA A 203 3.29 -12.29 -21.93
N GLY A 204 3.16 -11.01 -21.53
CA GLY A 204 1.92 -10.25 -21.54
C GLY A 204 1.02 -10.52 -20.33
N LEU A 205 1.55 -11.10 -19.25
CA LEU A 205 0.82 -11.31 -18.00
C LEU A 205 1.04 -10.14 -17.06
N GLY A 206 -0.02 -9.73 -16.35
CA GLY A 206 0.04 -8.61 -15.42
C GLY A 206 0.98 -8.90 -14.25
N VAL A 207 1.91 -7.99 -14.00
CA VAL A 207 2.82 -7.98 -12.85
C VAL A 207 2.27 -7.06 -11.76
N GLU A 208 1.72 -5.90 -12.14
CA GLU A 208 1.25 -4.88 -11.22
C GLU A 208 0.18 -3.99 -11.87
N ASP A 209 -0.79 -3.53 -11.08
CA ASP A 209 -1.70 -2.44 -11.43
C ASP A 209 -1.49 -1.27 -10.46
N ILE A 210 -1.17 -0.09 -11.00
CA ILE A 210 -0.89 1.12 -10.21
C ILE A 210 -1.89 2.22 -10.56
N PRO A 211 -2.64 2.79 -9.60
CA PRO A 211 -3.45 3.96 -9.87
C PRO A 211 -2.58 5.12 -10.34
N LEU A 212 -2.94 5.74 -11.45
CA LEU A 212 -2.26 6.88 -12.02
C LEU A 212 -3.23 8.07 -12.08
N GLY A 213 -2.88 9.17 -11.40
CA GLY A 213 -3.43 10.46 -11.76
C GLY A 213 -2.87 10.85 -13.13
N LEU A 214 -3.66 10.74 -14.19
CA LEU A 214 -3.21 11.11 -15.53
C LEU A 214 -3.48 12.60 -15.77
N ASP A 215 -2.58 13.42 -15.25
CA ASP A 215 -2.45 14.82 -15.65
C ASP A 215 -1.21 14.95 -16.55
N ILE A 216 -1.41 15.37 -17.80
CA ILE A 216 -0.35 15.40 -18.81
C ILE A 216 0.28 16.79 -18.78
N ALA A 217 1.43 16.89 -18.10
CA ALA A 217 2.22 18.11 -18.05
C ALA A 217 2.91 18.39 -19.39
N GLU A 218 3.33 17.35 -20.11
CA GLU A 218 4.04 17.53 -21.38
C GLU A 218 3.94 16.32 -22.32
N VAL A 219 3.97 16.58 -23.63
CA VAL A 219 4.07 15.55 -24.68
C VAL A 219 5.23 15.87 -25.62
N ARG A 220 6.10 14.90 -25.83
CA ARG A 220 7.28 15.04 -26.69
C ARG A 220 7.39 13.86 -27.66
N PRO A 221 7.93 14.03 -28.88
CA PRO A 221 8.34 12.90 -29.69
C PRO A 221 9.38 12.06 -28.94
N SER A 222 9.19 10.74 -28.93
CA SER A 222 10.12 9.84 -28.22
C SER A 222 11.47 9.79 -28.93
N VAL A 223 12.54 10.03 -28.17
CA VAL A 223 13.91 9.94 -28.70
C VAL A 223 14.34 8.48 -28.89
N ARG A 224 13.80 7.57 -28.07
CA ARG A 224 14.13 6.14 -28.09
C ARG A 224 13.27 5.35 -29.06
N PHE A 225 12.00 5.74 -29.27
CA PHE A 225 11.03 4.96 -30.03
C PHE A 225 10.44 5.78 -31.19
N ARG A 226 10.92 5.51 -32.40
CA ARG A 226 10.50 6.24 -33.60
C ARG A 226 8.98 6.14 -33.82
N GLY A 227 8.33 7.28 -34.02
CA GLY A 227 6.88 7.35 -34.27
C GLY A 227 6.02 7.22 -33.02
N ARG A 228 6.64 7.19 -31.83
CA ARG A 228 5.97 7.19 -30.52
C ARG A 228 6.22 8.50 -29.78
N VAL A 229 5.49 8.74 -28.70
CA VAL A 229 5.63 9.94 -27.86
C VAL A 229 6.04 9.58 -26.43
N ASP A 230 6.79 10.46 -25.78
CA ASP A 230 7.01 10.41 -24.34
C ASP A 230 6.00 11.37 -23.69
N LEU A 231 5.30 10.91 -22.65
CA LEU A 231 4.32 11.68 -21.89
C LEU A 231 4.87 11.96 -20.50
N VAL A 232 5.03 13.24 -20.14
CA VAL A 232 5.31 13.63 -18.77
C VAL A 232 3.98 13.78 -18.06
N VAL A 233 3.77 12.95 -17.04
CA VAL A 233 2.54 12.90 -16.26
C VAL A 233 2.83 13.28 -14.81
N THR A 234 1.93 14.03 -14.20
CA THR A 234 1.99 14.41 -12.79
C THR A 234 1.07 13.48 -12.00
N ALA A 235 1.68 12.57 -11.23
CA ALA A 235 0.93 11.69 -10.34
C ALA A 235 0.96 12.24 -8.91
N PRO A 236 -0.16 12.19 -8.16
CA PRO A 236 -0.14 12.44 -6.73
C PRO A 236 0.87 11.51 -6.04
N ALA A 237 1.64 12.04 -5.09
CA ALA A 237 2.48 11.23 -4.23
C ALA A 237 1.67 10.18 -3.49
N GLY A 238 2.30 9.05 -3.19
CA GLY A 238 1.63 7.87 -2.63
C GLY A 238 1.39 6.79 -3.67
N PHE A 239 1.08 7.10 -4.94
CA PHE A 239 0.77 6.06 -5.92
C PHE A 239 1.97 5.27 -6.48
N ARG A 240 3.19 5.56 -6.03
CA ARG A 240 4.41 4.96 -6.58
C ARG A 240 4.84 3.74 -5.78
N PRO A 241 5.27 2.65 -6.43
CA PRO A 241 5.92 1.55 -5.75
C PRO A 241 7.18 2.05 -5.02
N PRO A 242 7.48 1.53 -3.81
CA PRO A 242 8.71 1.90 -3.12
C PRO A 242 9.94 1.54 -3.97
N PRO A 243 11.10 2.19 -3.77
CA PRO A 243 12.33 1.84 -4.49
C PRO A 243 12.69 0.35 -4.39
N ALA A 244 12.34 -0.30 -3.28
CA ALA A 244 12.54 -1.73 -3.04
C ALA A 244 11.71 -2.65 -3.98
N ALA A 245 10.65 -2.14 -4.62
CA ALA A 245 9.87 -2.89 -5.61
C ALA A 245 10.60 -3.08 -6.94
N ARG A 246 11.54 -2.19 -7.28
CA ARG A 246 12.30 -2.28 -8.53
C ARG A 246 13.01 -3.63 -8.73
N PRO A 247 13.84 -4.13 -7.78
CA PRO A 247 14.48 -5.43 -7.94
C PRO A 247 13.47 -6.59 -7.99
N VAL A 248 12.29 -6.45 -7.37
CA VAL A 248 11.21 -7.44 -7.50
C VAL A 248 10.70 -7.48 -8.94
N TRP A 249 10.34 -6.35 -9.51
CA TRP A 249 9.86 -6.30 -10.89
C TRP A 249 10.90 -6.78 -11.92
N GLU A 250 12.19 -6.53 -11.66
CA GLU A 250 13.26 -7.07 -12.49
C GLU A 250 13.31 -8.61 -12.46
N LEU A 251 12.98 -9.24 -11.33
CA LEU A 251 12.86 -10.69 -11.22
C LEU A 251 11.62 -11.24 -11.93
N TRP A 252 10.53 -10.48 -11.95
CA TRP A 252 9.25 -10.88 -12.53
C TRP A 252 9.11 -10.53 -14.02
N ARG A 253 10.03 -9.75 -14.58
CA ARG A 253 9.99 -9.26 -15.97
C ARG A 253 9.92 -10.38 -17.01
N ASN A 254 10.63 -11.47 -16.77
CA ASN A 254 10.69 -12.61 -17.71
C ASN A 254 9.62 -13.66 -17.42
N GLY A 255 8.56 -13.28 -16.71
CA GLY A 255 7.60 -14.20 -16.14
C GLY A 255 7.83 -14.46 -14.65
N PRO A 256 6.94 -15.24 -14.04
CA PRO A 256 6.99 -15.46 -12.61
C PRO A 256 8.27 -16.15 -12.16
N PRO A 257 8.71 -15.89 -10.91
CA PRO A 257 9.77 -16.64 -10.26
C PRO A 257 9.53 -18.15 -10.37
N ASN A 258 10.58 -18.90 -10.69
CA ASN A 258 10.56 -20.36 -10.83
C ASN A 258 11.53 -21.07 -9.87
N GLU A 259 12.27 -20.31 -9.06
CA GLU A 259 13.17 -20.78 -8.02
C GLU A 259 12.65 -20.33 -6.65
N PRO A 260 12.61 -21.22 -5.64
CA PRO A 260 12.17 -20.85 -4.30
C PRO A 260 13.20 -19.94 -3.60
N GLY A 261 12.75 -19.18 -2.61
CA GLY A 261 13.60 -18.39 -1.73
C GLY A 261 14.11 -17.08 -2.34
N LEU A 262 13.67 -16.68 -3.53
CA LEU A 262 14.11 -15.42 -4.16
C LEU A 262 13.69 -14.15 -3.40
N TRP A 263 12.65 -14.26 -2.56
CA TRP A 263 12.18 -13.21 -1.65
C TRP A 263 13.05 -13.05 -0.40
N GLU A 264 13.84 -14.07 -0.03
CA GLU A 264 14.57 -14.11 1.26
C GLU A 264 15.56 -12.96 1.43
N ARG A 265 16.23 -12.58 0.34
CA ARG A 265 17.23 -11.51 0.28
C ARG A 265 16.64 -10.10 0.29
N LEU A 266 15.32 -9.98 0.17
CA LEU A 266 14.63 -8.70 0.18
C LEU A 266 14.42 -8.25 1.63
N ASP A 267 14.45 -6.93 1.85
CA ASP A 267 14.00 -6.32 3.09
C ASP A 267 12.47 -6.33 3.17
N THR A 268 11.91 -5.90 4.31
CA THR A 268 10.45 -5.90 4.52
C THR A 268 9.68 -5.16 3.41
N PRO A 269 10.09 -3.95 2.96
CA PRO A 269 9.45 -3.30 1.81
C PRO A 269 9.52 -4.10 0.51
N GLY A 270 10.67 -4.73 0.22
CA GLY A 270 10.80 -5.60 -0.95
C GLY A 270 9.93 -6.86 -0.86
N ARG A 271 9.80 -7.47 0.32
CA ARG A 271 8.89 -8.62 0.57
C ARG A 271 7.43 -8.24 0.40
N ARG A 272 7.03 -7.03 0.82
CA ARG A 272 5.68 -6.50 0.55
C ARG A 272 5.43 -6.31 -0.94
N ALA A 273 6.39 -5.74 -1.66
CA ALA A 273 6.31 -5.62 -3.12
C ALA A 273 6.21 -7.00 -3.81
N TRP A 274 6.92 -8.00 -3.30
CA TRP A 274 6.82 -9.39 -3.76
C TRP A 274 5.41 -9.95 -3.61
N LEU A 275 4.78 -9.76 -2.45
CA LEU A 275 3.40 -10.20 -2.20
C LEU A 275 2.39 -9.52 -3.11
N HIS A 276 2.59 -8.24 -3.41
CA HIS A 276 1.71 -7.51 -4.31
C HIS A 276 1.78 -8.05 -5.75
N CYS A 277 2.98 -8.34 -6.27
CA CYS A 277 3.12 -9.03 -7.55
C CYS A 277 2.50 -10.44 -7.51
N ALA A 278 2.65 -11.16 -6.38
CA ALA A 278 2.07 -12.48 -6.19
C ALA A 278 0.54 -12.48 -6.19
N VAL A 279 -0.12 -11.49 -5.57
CA VAL A 279 -1.59 -11.41 -5.58
C VAL A 279 -2.13 -11.05 -6.96
N VAL A 280 -1.48 -10.13 -7.69
CA VAL A 280 -1.87 -9.75 -9.06
C VAL A 280 -1.80 -10.98 -9.96
N ARG A 281 -0.70 -11.74 -9.87
CA ARG A 281 -0.55 -13.02 -10.57
C ARG A 281 -1.58 -14.03 -10.12
N GLY A 282 -1.79 -14.19 -8.81
CA GLY A 282 -2.75 -15.12 -8.24
C GLY A 282 -4.18 -14.87 -8.75
N ARG A 283 -4.58 -13.59 -8.91
CA ARG A 283 -5.85 -13.20 -9.54
C ARG A 283 -5.90 -13.55 -11.03
N ALA A 284 -4.79 -13.37 -11.75
CA ALA A 284 -4.68 -13.73 -13.17
C ALA A 284 -4.67 -15.25 -13.41
N TYR A 285 -4.08 -16.04 -12.50
CA TYR A 285 -3.91 -17.50 -12.60
C TYR A 285 -4.94 -18.33 -11.83
N GLY A 286 -5.72 -17.72 -10.92
CA GLY A 286 -6.86 -18.35 -10.24
C GLY A 286 -7.95 -18.86 -11.20
N ILE A 287 -7.80 -18.57 -12.49
CA ILE A 287 -8.52 -19.22 -13.59
C ILE A 287 -7.60 -20.29 -14.20
N GLY A 288 -7.40 -21.43 -13.52
CA GLY A 288 -6.96 -22.66 -14.20
C GLY A 288 -5.90 -23.55 -13.54
N THR A 289 -5.33 -23.21 -12.38
CA THR A 289 -4.58 -24.20 -11.58
C THR A 289 -5.55 -25.09 -10.81
N VAL A 290 -5.33 -26.41 -10.84
CA VAL A 290 -6.16 -27.36 -10.10
C VAL A 290 -5.65 -27.40 -8.66
N ASP A 291 -6.53 -27.12 -7.71
CA ASP A 291 -6.16 -27.17 -6.29
C ASP A 291 -5.80 -28.59 -5.86
N ASP A 292 -4.73 -28.66 -5.08
CA ASP A 292 -4.29 -29.91 -4.50
C ASP A 292 -5.40 -30.53 -3.63
N PRO A 293 -5.48 -31.88 -3.58
CA PRO A 293 -6.57 -32.56 -2.91
C PRO A 293 -6.51 -32.40 -1.39
N PRO A 294 -7.66 -32.59 -0.70
CA PRO A 294 -7.67 -32.67 0.75
C PRO A 294 -6.66 -33.69 1.29
N GLY A 295 -5.98 -33.34 2.38
CA GLY A 295 -4.91 -34.11 3.00
C GLY A 295 -3.52 -33.82 2.44
N ALA A 296 -3.36 -32.82 1.56
CA ALA A 296 -2.06 -32.34 1.11
C ALA A 296 -1.22 -31.86 2.30
N VAL A 297 0.11 -32.01 2.17
CA VAL A 297 1.08 -31.59 3.18
C VAL A 297 2.07 -30.66 2.49
N TYR A 298 2.21 -29.45 3.03
CA TYR A 298 3.11 -28.42 2.52
C TYR A 298 4.26 -28.19 3.49
N ASP A 299 5.48 -28.22 2.98
CA ASP A 299 6.68 -27.87 3.74
C ASP A 299 6.94 -26.37 3.60
N LEU A 300 6.82 -25.64 4.71
CA LEU A 300 7.18 -24.23 4.80
C LEU A 300 8.59 -24.11 5.38
N ASP A 301 9.47 -23.40 4.66
CA ASP A 301 10.83 -23.08 5.10
C ASP A 301 10.84 -21.78 5.92
N GLY A 302 11.03 -21.90 7.23
CA GLY A 302 10.99 -20.78 8.17
C GLY A 302 12.32 -20.04 8.35
N ARG A 303 13.41 -20.47 7.71
CA ARG A 303 14.77 -19.98 8.01
C ARG A 303 14.95 -18.48 7.80
N GLN A 304 14.14 -17.86 6.95
CA GLN A 304 14.18 -16.42 6.63
C GLN A 304 12.87 -15.69 6.95
N VAL A 305 11.99 -16.33 7.73
CA VAL A 305 10.75 -15.72 8.21
C VAL A 305 11.05 -14.84 9.44
N THR A 306 11.58 -13.66 9.18
CA THR A 306 12.03 -12.69 10.20
C THR A 306 11.07 -11.52 10.42
N ASP A 307 10.04 -11.42 9.59
CA ASP A 307 8.98 -10.41 9.64
C ASP A 307 7.67 -11.00 9.08
N GLU A 308 6.55 -10.31 9.30
CA GLU A 308 5.22 -10.74 8.85
C GLU A 308 5.15 -10.89 7.31
N ALA A 309 5.77 -9.97 6.56
CA ALA A 309 5.79 -10.07 5.10
C ALA A 309 6.54 -11.32 4.61
N GLY A 310 7.67 -11.67 5.23
CA GLY A 310 8.42 -12.89 4.93
C GLY A 310 7.64 -14.15 5.26
N MET A 311 6.80 -14.13 6.30
CA MET A 311 5.91 -15.24 6.61
C MET A 311 4.88 -15.48 5.49
N TYR A 312 4.20 -14.42 5.02
CA TYR A 312 3.26 -14.58 3.91
C TYR A 312 3.95 -14.99 2.61
N CYS A 313 5.20 -14.53 2.36
CA CYS A 313 6.00 -15.00 1.23
C CYS A 313 6.26 -16.50 1.31
N ALA A 314 6.67 -16.99 2.49
CA ALA A 314 6.94 -18.41 2.72
C ALA A 314 5.67 -19.27 2.62
N LEU A 315 4.53 -18.79 3.10
CA LEU A 315 3.23 -19.46 2.95
C LEU A 315 2.81 -19.58 1.49
N GLY A 316 2.86 -18.46 0.76
CA GLY A 316 2.55 -18.42 -0.67
C GLY A 316 3.43 -19.36 -1.48
N GLU A 317 4.72 -19.39 -1.17
CA GLU A 317 5.68 -20.26 -1.84
C GLU A 317 5.51 -21.75 -1.49
N ALA A 318 5.18 -22.07 -0.25
CA ALA A 318 4.95 -23.45 0.18
C ALA A 318 3.70 -24.05 -0.49
N VAL A 319 2.62 -23.28 -0.60
CA VAL A 319 1.34 -23.77 -1.13
C VAL A 319 1.29 -23.70 -2.66
N ASN A 320 1.70 -22.58 -3.25
CA ASN A 320 1.51 -22.28 -4.67
C ASN A 320 2.82 -22.26 -5.47
N GLY A 321 3.93 -22.68 -4.86
CA GLY A 321 5.25 -22.73 -5.48
C GLY A 321 5.92 -21.35 -5.61
N PRO A 322 7.09 -21.27 -6.25
CA PRO A 322 7.86 -20.03 -6.37
C PRO A 322 7.04 -18.82 -6.86
N GLY A 323 7.11 -17.72 -6.10
CA GLY A 323 6.31 -16.51 -6.35
C GLY A 323 4.81 -16.72 -6.22
N GLY A 324 4.39 -17.73 -5.46
CA GLY A 324 2.99 -18.04 -5.16
C GLY A 324 2.40 -17.09 -4.13
N TYR A 325 1.07 -16.98 -4.13
CA TYR A 325 0.29 -16.18 -3.19
C TYR A 325 -0.55 -17.08 -2.31
N PHE A 326 -0.59 -16.84 -1.01
CA PHE A 326 -1.51 -17.50 -0.08
C PHE A 326 -1.84 -16.54 1.07
N GLY A 327 -2.30 -15.34 0.70
CA GLY A 327 -2.49 -14.22 1.61
C GLY A 327 -1.30 -13.26 1.64
N GLN A 328 -1.58 -11.99 1.95
CA GLN A 328 -0.59 -10.95 2.27
C GLN A 328 -0.93 -10.21 3.57
N ASP A 329 -2.06 -10.58 4.17
CA ASP A 329 -2.64 -10.06 5.40
C ASP A 329 -3.62 -11.14 5.95
N PRO A 330 -4.15 -11.00 7.18
CA PRO A 330 -5.03 -11.99 7.78
C PRO A 330 -6.32 -12.25 6.99
N GLN A 331 -6.91 -11.22 6.38
CA GLN A 331 -8.13 -11.35 5.58
C GLN A 331 -7.84 -12.10 4.28
N GLY A 332 -6.75 -11.77 3.60
CA GLY A 332 -6.29 -12.47 2.40
C GLY A 332 -5.95 -13.93 2.68
N LEU A 333 -5.36 -14.23 3.84
CA LEU A 333 -5.09 -15.60 4.27
C LEU A 333 -6.40 -16.37 4.53
N HIS A 334 -7.34 -15.78 5.27
CA HIS A 334 -8.67 -16.35 5.48
C HIS A 334 -9.36 -16.66 4.15
N GLU A 335 -9.34 -15.73 3.19
CA GLU A 335 -9.92 -15.92 1.86
C GLU A 335 -9.26 -17.07 1.09
N CYS A 336 -7.93 -17.21 1.17
CA CYS A 336 -7.21 -18.30 0.51
C CYS A 336 -7.57 -19.66 1.10
N CYS A 337 -7.68 -19.76 2.43
CA CYS A 337 -8.11 -20.99 3.11
C CYS A 337 -9.56 -21.36 2.79
N SER A 338 -10.46 -20.36 2.76
CA SER A 338 -11.90 -20.57 2.59
C SER A 338 -12.34 -20.82 1.14
N ARG A 339 -11.54 -20.41 0.15
CA ARG A 339 -11.91 -20.46 -1.29
C ARG A 339 -11.15 -21.51 -2.08
N ASP A 340 -10.45 -22.43 -1.39
CA ASP A 340 -9.60 -23.44 -2.00
C ASP A 340 -8.59 -22.81 -2.97
N PHE A 341 -7.72 -21.90 -2.49
CA PHE A 341 -6.76 -21.20 -3.35
C PHE A 341 -5.42 -21.96 -3.41
N GLY A 342 -5.34 -22.99 -4.25
CA GLY A 342 -4.17 -23.87 -4.39
C GLY A 342 -4.21 -25.11 -3.50
N ALA A 343 -4.91 -25.05 -2.37
CA ALA A 343 -5.07 -26.16 -1.43
C ALA A 343 -6.53 -26.32 -1.01
N ARG A 344 -7.06 -27.55 -1.10
CA ARG A 344 -8.40 -27.85 -0.57
C ARG A 344 -8.36 -28.31 0.87
N SER A 345 -9.26 -27.78 1.70
CA SER A 345 -9.39 -28.16 3.11
C SER A 345 -9.94 -29.58 3.30
N PRO A 346 -9.50 -30.34 4.33
CA PRO A 346 -8.40 -30.02 5.26
C PRO A 346 -7.02 -30.29 4.62
N PHE A 347 -5.98 -29.58 5.08
CA PHE A 347 -4.59 -29.81 4.69
C PHE A 347 -3.63 -29.48 5.85
N THR A 348 -2.36 -29.82 5.69
CA THR A 348 -1.32 -29.65 6.73
C THR A 348 -0.20 -28.74 6.25
N ILE A 349 0.25 -27.83 7.10
CA ILE A 349 1.49 -27.05 6.93
C ILE A 349 2.52 -27.55 7.95
N VAL A 350 3.65 -28.03 7.45
CA VAL A 350 4.84 -28.36 8.24
C VAL A 350 5.78 -27.16 8.20
N TRP A 351 5.80 -26.39 9.28
CA TRP A 351 6.63 -25.20 9.40
C TRP A 351 7.98 -25.57 10.01
N ASN A 352 9.01 -25.67 9.17
CA ASN A 352 10.38 -25.94 9.59
C ASN A 352 11.07 -24.66 10.06
N ASP A 353 11.92 -24.75 11.09
CA ASP A 353 12.64 -23.60 11.67
C ASP A 353 11.69 -22.52 12.21
N ALA A 354 10.53 -22.93 12.76
CA ALA A 354 9.48 -22.02 13.23
C ALA A 354 9.92 -21.13 14.40
N GLU A 355 11.00 -21.50 15.11
CA GLU A 355 11.59 -20.67 16.16
C GLU A 355 12.12 -19.33 15.65
N VAL A 356 12.52 -19.22 14.38
CA VAL A 356 12.96 -17.95 13.79
C VAL A 356 11.80 -16.96 13.80
N ALA A 357 10.66 -17.37 13.24
CA ALA A 357 9.45 -16.55 13.21
C ALA A 357 8.95 -16.25 14.63
N ARG A 358 8.96 -17.24 15.53
CA ARG A 358 8.57 -17.04 16.92
C ARG A 358 9.43 -16.00 17.63
N THR A 359 10.73 -16.00 17.39
CA THR A 359 11.66 -15.04 18.01
C THR A 359 11.38 -13.60 17.56
N HIS A 360 10.97 -13.40 16.31
CA HIS A 360 10.73 -12.06 15.75
C HIS A 360 9.29 -11.57 15.93
N GLY A 361 8.30 -12.48 15.90
CA GLY A 361 6.87 -12.17 15.82
C GLY A 361 6.04 -12.59 17.03
N SER A 362 6.63 -12.67 18.22
CA SER A 362 5.90 -12.98 19.47
C SER A 362 5.96 -11.85 20.50
N SER A 363 6.37 -10.64 20.10
CA SER A 363 6.42 -9.50 21.00
C SER A 363 4.98 -9.01 21.30
N PRO A 364 4.67 -8.57 22.53
CA PRO A 364 3.36 -7.99 22.83
C PRO A 364 3.07 -6.78 21.93
N GLY A 365 1.97 -6.83 21.18
CA GLY A 365 1.60 -5.80 20.18
C GLY A 365 2.10 -6.05 18.75
N ASP A 366 2.90 -7.11 18.54
CA ASP A 366 3.45 -7.53 17.24
C ASP A 366 3.53 -9.07 17.19
N ALA A 367 2.41 -9.71 17.48
CA ALA A 367 2.28 -11.16 17.71
C ALA A 367 1.93 -11.95 16.45
N TRP A 368 2.31 -11.45 15.26
CA TRP A 368 1.91 -11.97 13.96
C TRP A 368 2.18 -13.46 13.78
N PHE A 369 3.22 -14.01 14.42
CA PHE A 369 3.50 -15.45 14.37
C PHE A 369 2.39 -16.26 15.07
N THR A 370 2.02 -15.85 16.27
CA THR A 370 1.01 -16.56 17.07
C THR A 370 -0.37 -16.39 16.45
N ASP A 371 -0.68 -15.17 15.99
CA ASP A 371 -1.96 -14.83 15.37
C ASP A 371 -2.17 -15.60 14.06
N THR A 372 -1.13 -15.73 13.23
CA THR A 372 -1.21 -16.50 11.98
C THR A 372 -1.40 -17.99 12.24
N VAL A 373 -0.68 -18.56 13.22
CA VAL A 373 -0.86 -19.97 13.60
C VAL A 373 -2.27 -20.21 14.16
N ALA A 374 -2.83 -19.27 14.91
CA ALA A 374 -4.21 -19.35 15.40
C ALA A 374 -5.20 -19.31 14.24
N LEU A 375 -5.07 -18.34 13.34
CA LEU A 375 -5.93 -18.19 12.16
C LEU A 375 -5.91 -19.44 11.27
N LEU A 376 -4.74 -19.98 10.94
CA LEU A 376 -4.63 -21.22 10.16
C LEU A 376 -5.40 -22.38 10.82
N ARG A 377 -5.32 -22.51 12.14
CA ARG A 377 -6.04 -23.56 12.88
C ARG A 377 -7.55 -23.33 12.92
N GLU A 378 -7.99 -22.08 13.02
CA GLU A 378 -9.40 -21.70 12.94
C GLU A 378 -10.00 -22.05 11.58
N GLU A 379 -9.22 -21.88 10.50
CA GLU A 379 -9.57 -22.30 9.14
C GLU A 379 -9.47 -23.81 8.88
N GLY A 380 -9.16 -24.60 9.91
CA GLY A 380 -9.07 -26.06 9.82
C GLY A 380 -7.78 -26.59 9.20
N VAL A 381 -6.73 -25.76 9.12
CA VAL A 381 -5.39 -26.17 8.69
C VAL A 381 -4.62 -26.75 9.88
N GLU A 382 -4.06 -27.95 9.71
CA GLU A 382 -3.15 -28.51 10.69
C GLU A 382 -1.77 -27.84 10.57
N VAL A 383 -1.29 -27.23 11.65
CA VAL A 383 0.04 -26.59 11.68
C VAL A 383 0.99 -27.36 12.58
N VAL A 384 2.01 -27.98 11.97
CA VAL A 384 3.09 -28.73 12.64
C VAL A 384 4.34 -27.85 12.69
N LEU A 385 4.68 -27.36 13.89
CA LEU A 385 5.87 -26.52 14.11
C LEU A 385 7.10 -27.40 14.41
N ARG A 386 8.22 -27.16 13.71
CA ARG A 386 9.49 -27.88 13.88
C ARG A 386 10.67 -26.95 14.16
#